data_AF-A0A531KCQ5-F1
#
_entry.id   AF-A0A531KCQ5-F1
#
_cell.length_a   1.000
_cell.length_b   1.000
_cell.length_c   1.000
_cell.angle_alpha   90.00
_cell.angle_beta   90.00
_cell.angle_gamma   90.00
#
_symmetry.space_group_name_H-M   'P 1'
#
loop_
_entity.id
_entity.type
_entity.pdbx_description
1 polymer ?
#
loop_
_entity_poly.entity_id
_entity_poly.type
_entity_poly.pdbx_seq_one_letter_code
_entity_poly.pdbx_strand_id
1 'polypeptide(L)' 'MVVDTSAIVAILNQEPDALAIAQRLAGKQQILMSPATLMECGTVIVRRYGAAGTAELTGLLARLRVTIV' A
#
# COMPACT_ATOMS: atom_id res chain seq x y z
N MET A 1 -4.84 1.99 -12.50
CA MET A 1 -3.74 1.01 -12.37
C MET A 1 -4.09 0.09 -11.22
N VAL A 2 -3.83 -1.22 -11.32
CA VAL A 2 -4.00 -2.15 -10.20
C VAL A 2 -2.71 -2.16 -9.40
N VAL A 3 -2.80 -2.05 -8.07
CA VAL A 3 -1.65 -2.11 -7.16
C VAL A 3 -1.65 -3.44 -6.42
N ASP A 4 -0.46 -4.01 -6.27
CA ASP A 4 -0.22 -5.28 -5.60
C ASP A 4 0.33 -5.07 -4.18
N THR A 5 0.28 -6.13 -3.36
CA THR A 5 0.77 -6.16 -1.98
C THR A 5 2.22 -5.69 -1.88
N SER A 6 3.07 -6.23 -2.75
CA SER A 6 4.52 -5.94 -2.77
C SER A 6 4.83 -4.45 -2.91
N ALA A 7 4.12 -3.73 -3.78
CA ALA A 7 4.32 -2.30 -4.01
C ALA A 7 3.97 -1.45 -2.78
N ILE A 8 2.91 -1.81 -2.06
CA ILE A 8 2.51 -1.11 -0.83
C ILE A 8 3.50 -1.40 0.30
N VAL A 9 3.89 -2.68 0.44
CA VAL A 9 4.86 -3.11 1.45
C VAL A 9 6.22 -2.44 1.22
N ALA A 10 6.68 -2.33 -0.02
CA ALA A 10 7.93 -1.65 -0.36
C ALA A 10 7.93 -0.18 0.09
N ILE A 11 6.82 0.54 -0.11
CA ILE A 11 6.69 1.93 0.36
C ILE A 11 6.72 2.02 1.89
N LEU A 12 5.97 1.16 2.58
CA LEU A 12 5.91 1.17 4.05
C LEU A 12 7.23 0.76 4.71
N ASN A 13 7.96 -0.17 4.08
CA ASN A 13 9.27 -0.63 4.55
C ASN A 13 10.42 0.30 4.12
N GLN A 14 10.16 1.33 3.33
CA GLN A 14 11.18 2.20 2.73
C GLN A 14 12.25 1.41 1.96
N GLU A 15 11.81 0.46 1.14
CA GLU A 15 12.70 -0.31 0.26
C GLU A 15 13.37 0.62 -0.78
N PRO A 16 14.50 0.19 -1.40
CA PRO A 16 15.28 1.07 -2.28
C PRO A 16 14.49 1.70 -3.44
N ASP A 17 13.44 1.03 -3.92
CA ASP A 17 12.56 1.46 -5.00
C ASP A 17 11.29 2.19 -4.51
N ALA A 18 11.09 2.34 -3.21
CA ALA A 18 9.90 2.92 -2.60
C ALA A 18 9.54 4.29 -3.18
N LEU A 19 10.52 5.17 -3.36
CA LEU A 19 10.29 6.51 -3.92
C LEU A 19 9.79 6.45 -5.36
N ALA A 20 10.39 5.59 -6.19
CA ALA A 20 9.99 5.42 -7.58
C ALA A 20 8.59 4.82 -7.70
N ILE A 21 8.26 3.83 -6.86
CA ILE A 21 6.92 3.25 -6.78
C ILE A 21 5.90 4.31 -6.36
N ALA A 22 6.18 5.06 -5.30
CA ALA A 22 5.29 6.10 -4.78
C ALA A 22 5.02 7.20 -5.82
N GLN A 23 6.06 7.67 -6.51
CA GLN A 23 5.92 8.65 -7.60
C GLN A 23 5.07 8.10 -8.76
N ARG A 24 5.30 6.85 -9.16
CA ARG A 24 4.52 6.20 -10.22
C ARG A 24 3.04 6.08 -9.85
N LEU A 25 2.73 5.76 -8.59
CA LEU A 25 1.37 5.68 -8.07
C LEU A 25 0.72 7.07 -8.02
N ALA A 26 1.42 8.06 -7.46
CA ALA A 26 0.91 9.43 -7.33
C ALA A 26 0.52 10.07 -8.68
N GLY A 27 1.19 9.68 -9.77
CA GLY A 27 0.87 10.14 -11.12
C GLY A 27 -0.36 9.46 -11.76
N LYS A 28 -1.08 8.57 -11.07
CA LYS A 28 -2.26 7.89 -11.62
C LYS A 28 -3.55 8.53 -11.15
N GLN A 29 -4.46 8.74 -12.09
CA GLN A 29 -5.81 9.23 -11.80
C GLN A 29 -6.64 8.24 -10.97
N GLN A 30 -6.37 6.94 -11.11
CA GLN A 30 -7.08 5.88 -10.41
C GLN A 30 -6.13 4.73 -10.04
N ILE A 31 -6.18 4.32 -8.78
CA ILE A 31 -5.49 3.15 -8.24
C ILE A 31 -6.56 2.20 -7.69
N LEU A 32 -6.53 0.96 -8.17
CA LEU A 32 -7.47 -0.10 -7.81
C LEU A 32 -6.73 -1.18 -7.03
N MET A 33 -7.39 -1.77 -6.04
CA MET A 33 -6.87 -2.87 -5.25
C MET A 33 -8.00 -3.87 -4.97
N SER A 34 -7.71 -5.16 -5.02
CA SER A 34 -8.70 -6.17 -4.64
C SER A 34 -8.83 -6.28 -3.11
N PRO A 35 -9.98 -6.70 -2.57
CA PRO A 35 -10.11 -7.03 -1.15
C PRO A 35 -9.08 -8.06 -0.65
N ALA A 36 -8.71 -9.02 -1.51
CA ALA A 36 -7.70 -10.03 -1.18
C ALA A 36 -6.30 -9.43 -1.02
N THR A 37 -5.91 -8.52 -1.91
CA THR A 37 -4.64 -7.77 -1.81
C THR A 37 -4.60 -6.91 -0.55
N LEU A 38 -5.71 -6.25 -0.19
CA LEU A 38 -5.81 -5.50 1.06
C LEU A 38 -5.62 -6.40 2.29
N MET A 39 -6.24 -7.58 2.30
CA MET A 39 -6.10 -8.56 3.38
C MET A 39 -4.65 -9.05 3.51
N GLU A 40 -3.98 -9.33 2.39
CA GLU A 40 -2.58 -9.76 2.38
C GLU A 40 -1.66 -8.65 2.91
N CYS A 41 -1.78 -7.41 2.40
CA CYS A 41 -1.08 -6.24 2.93
C CYS A 41 -1.28 -6.11 4.44
N GLY A 42 -2.53 -6.16 4.90
CA GLY A 42 -2.87 -6.05 6.31
C GLY A 42 -2.19 -7.13 7.15
N THR A 43 -2.22 -8.38 6.67
CA THR A 43 -1.60 -9.53 7.35
C THR A 43 -0.08 -9.37 7.47
N VAL A 44 0.60 -8.96 6.40
CA VAL A 44 2.05 -8.73 6.40
C VAL A 44 2.43 -7.61 7.36
N ILE A 45 1.72 -6.48 7.29
CA ILE A 45 2.04 -5.29 8.07
C ILE A 45 1.71 -5.48 9.56
N VAL A 46 0.54 -6.04 9.90
CA VAL A 46 0.16 -6.25 11.31
C VAL A 46 1.08 -7.25 11.99
N ARG A 47 1.52 -8.30 11.28
CA ARG A 47 2.44 -9.30 11.82
C ARG A 47 3.81 -8.70 12.17
N ARG A 48 4.26 -7.72 11.39
CA ARG A 48 5.60 -7.13 11.55
C ARG A 48 5.62 -5.90 12.46
N TYR A 49 4.56 -5.09 12.43
CA TYR A 49 4.54 -3.75 13.03
C TYR A 49 3.33 -3.51 13.95
N GLY A 50 2.45 -4.50 14.13
CA GLY A 50 1.27 -4.38 15.00
C GLY A 50 0.32 -3.26 14.57
N ALA A 51 -0.39 -2.71 15.55
CA ALA A 51 -1.41 -1.68 15.33
C ALA A 51 -0.84 -0.39 14.69
N ALA A 52 0.39 -0.01 15.03
CA ALA A 52 1.04 1.16 14.45
C ALA A 52 1.24 0.99 12.93
N GLY A 53 1.71 -0.17 12.50
CA GLY A 53 1.82 -0.48 11.07
C GLY A 53 0.47 -0.47 10.36
N THR A 54 -0.58 -1.01 10.98
CA THR A 54 -1.93 -0.98 10.40
C THR A 54 -2.44 0.46 10.21
N ALA A 55 -2.12 1.36 11.13
CA ALA A 55 -2.46 2.78 11.00
C ALA A 55 -1.71 3.42 9.82
N GLU A 56 -0.40 3.15 9.66
CA GLU A 56 0.40 3.63 8.53
C GLU A 56 -0.08 3.08 7.18
N LEU A 57 -0.42 1.79 7.11
CA LEU A 57 -1.02 1.18 5.92
C LEU A 57 -2.32 1.91 5.54
N THR A 58 -3.21 2.11 6.51
CA THR A 58 -4.48 2.82 6.29
C THR A 58 -4.24 4.25 5.80
N GLY A 59 -3.31 4.98 6.42
CA GLY A 59 -2.95 6.33 6.03
C GLY A 59 -2.33 6.41 4.64
N LEU A 60 -1.51 5.43 4.25
CA LEU A 60 -0.94 5.34 2.90
C LEU A 60 -2.03 5.11 1.84
N LEU A 61 -2.90 4.12 2.04
CA LEU A 61 -3.98 3.82 1.10
C LEU A 61 -4.94 5.00 0.93
N ALA A 62 -5.24 5.71 2.02
CA ALA A 62 -6.04 6.94 1.99
C ALA A 62 -5.37 8.06 1.19
N ARG A 63 -4.07 8.31 1.40
CA ARG A 63 -3.32 9.33 0.64
C ARG A 63 -3.25 9.01 -0.86
N LEU A 64 -3.10 7.74 -1.20
CA LEU A 64 -3.11 7.25 -2.58
C LEU A 64 -4.51 7.19 -3.20
N ARG A 65 -5.57 7.41 -2.41
CA ARG A 65 -6.98 7.32 -2.85
C ARG A 65 -7.28 5.97 -3.53
N VAL A 66 -6.76 4.89 -2.96
CA VAL A 66 -6.97 3.54 -3.48
C VAL A 66 -8.45 3.18 -3.40
N THR A 67 -9.01 2.72 -4.51
CA THR A 67 -10.38 2.19 -4.58
C THR A 67 -10.33 0.67 -4.46
N ILE A 68 -11.07 0.12 -3.50
CA ILE A 68 -11.23 -1.33 -3.38
C ILE A 68 -12.31 -1.79 -4.35
N VAL A 69 -11.99 -2.78 -5.21
CA VAL A 69 -12.88 -3.29 -6.27
C VAL A 69 -12.97 -4.81 -6.28
#